data_AF-A0A929IKG7-F1
#
_entry.id   AF-A0A929IKG7-F1
#
_cell.length_a   1.000
_cell.length_b   1.000
_cell.length_c   1.000
_cell.angle_alpha   90.00
_cell.angle_beta   90.00
_cell.angle_gamma   90.00
#
_symmetry.space_group_name_H-M   'P 1'
#
loop_
_entity.id
_entity.type
_entity.pdbx_description
1 polymer ?
#
loop_
_entity_poly.entity_id
_entity_poly.type
_entity_poly.pdbx_seq_one_letter_code
_entity_poly.pdbx_strand_id
1 'polypeptide(L)' 'MPNPHAMAEITWPEFHAYVDAGAVAFIPTGALEQHGPHLPLGVDHML' A
#
# COMPACT_ATOMS: atom_id res chain seq x y z
N MET A 1 13.87 -7.41 1.88
CA MET A 1 13.17 -7.95 3.05
C MET A 1 11.71 -7.62 2.86
N PRO A 2 10.78 -8.57 3.00
CA PRO A 2 9.35 -8.25 2.95
C PRO A 2 9.01 -7.23 4.04
N ASN A 3 8.15 -6.28 3.71
CA ASN A 3 7.63 -5.27 4.62
C ASN A 3 6.61 -5.93 5.57
N PRO A 4 6.91 -6.04 6.88
CA PRO A 4 6.04 -6.75 7.83
C PRO A 4 4.69 -6.05 8.07
N HIS A 5 4.48 -4.85 7.50
CA HIS A 5 3.25 -4.07 7.60
C HIS A 5 2.47 -3.99 6.28
N ALA A 6 3.05 -4.44 5.16
CA ALA A 6 2.33 -4.48 3.90
C ALA A 6 1.33 -5.64 3.94
N MET A 7 0.03 -5.34 3.91
CA MET A 7 -1.04 -6.35 4.02
C MET A 7 -0.93 -7.47 2.96
N ALA A 8 -0.40 -7.16 1.78
CA ALA A 8 -0.20 -8.13 0.70
C ALA A 8 1.01 -9.07 0.92
N GLU A 9 1.89 -8.74 1.85
CA GLU A 9 3.13 -9.49 2.14
C GLU A 9 3.05 -10.29 3.46
N ILE A 10 1.89 -10.29 4.13
CA ILE A 10 1.63 -11.02 5.38
C ILE A 10 0.49 -12.03 5.21
N THR A 11 0.47 -13.02 6.09
CA THR A 11 -0.61 -14.01 6.16
C THR A 11 -1.84 -13.45 6.87
N TRP A 12 -3.00 -14.04 6.64
CA TRP A 12 -4.24 -13.61 7.28
C TRP A 12 -4.21 -13.71 8.83
N PRO A 13 -3.53 -14.70 9.48
CA PRO A 13 -3.41 -14.70 10.94
C PRO A 13 -2.52 -13.57 11.48
N GLU A 14 -1.46 -13.22 10.77
CA GLU A 14 -0.61 -12.06 11.12
C GLU A 14 -1.39 -10.76 11.00
N PHE A 15 -2.21 -10.62 9.94
CA PHE A 15 -3.14 -9.50 9.81
C PHE A 15 -4.14 -9.44 10.98
N HIS A 16 -4.71 -10.58 11.40
CA HIS A 16 -5.62 -10.64 12.55
C HIS A 16 -4.96 -10.13 13.84
N ALA A 17 -3.69 -10.48 14.08
CA ALA A 17 -2.96 -9.98 15.25
C ALA A 17 -2.79 -8.45 15.24
N TYR A 18 -2.62 -7.83 14.06
CA TYR A 18 -2.60 -6.37 13.94
C TYR A 18 -3.98 -5.75 14.23
N VAL A 19 -5.07 -6.38 13.79
CA VAL A 19 -6.43 -5.92 14.08
C VAL A 19 -6.71 -5.95 15.58
N ASP A 20 -6.38 -7.05 16.26
CA ASP A 20 -6.54 -7.19 17.72
C ASP A 20 -5.71 -6.18 18.51
N ALA A 21 -4.54 -5.81 17.99
CA ALA A 21 -3.68 -4.78 18.56
C ALA A 21 -4.17 -3.34 18.30
N GLY A 22 -5.27 -3.15 17.56
CA GLY A 22 -5.83 -1.84 17.24
C GLY A 22 -5.03 -1.07 16.18
N ALA A 23 -4.39 -1.76 15.25
CA ALA A 23 -3.64 -1.13 14.17
C ALA A 23 -4.53 -0.25 13.27
N VAL A 24 -3.96 0.83 12.75
CA VAL A 24 -4.60 1.71 11.76
C VAL A 24 -4.28 1.20 10.36
N ALA A 25 -5.30 1.06 9.52
CA ALA A 25 -5.14 0.74 8.11
C ALA A 25 -4.87 2.01 7.29
N PHE A 26 -3.81 2.00 6.49
CA PHE A 26 -3.57 3.00 5.45
C PHE A 26 -3.97 2.41 4.09
N ILE A 27 -4.78 3.16 3.33
CA ILE A 27 -5.21 2.77 1.98
C ILE A 27 -4.67 3.83 1.01
N PRO A 28 -3.46 3.64 0.44
CA PRO A 28 -2.95 4.52 -0.59
C PRO A 28 -3.92 4.53 -1.77
N THR A 29 -4.34 5.73 -2.16
CA THR A 29 -5.26 5.94 -3.28
C THR A 29 -4.63 6.94 -4.23
N GLY A 30 -4.33 6.48 -5.44
CA GLY A 30 -3.74 7.30 -6.50
C GLY A 30 -4.61 7.29 -7.76
N ALA A 31 -4.02 7.71 -8.87
CA ALA A 31 -4.64 7.72 -10.18
C ALA A 31 -3.74 7.07 -11.23
N LEU A 32 -4.36 6.75 -12.37
CA LEU A 32 -3.68 6.46 -13.63
C LEU A 32 -3.94 7.66 -14.55
N GLU A 33 -2.98 8.59 -14.61
CA GLU A 33 -3.15 9.86 -15.31
C GLU A 33 -1.87 10.36 -15.98
N GLN A 34 -1.98 11.32 -16.90
CA GLN A 34 -0.82 11.87 -17.59
C GLN A 34 0.00 12.76 -16.64
N HIS A 35 1.32 12.60 -16.63
CA HIS A 35 2.27 13.46 -15.90
C HIS A 35 3.29 14.12 -16.83
N GLY A 36 2.87 14.43 -18.07
CA GLY A 36 3.73 14.95 -19.13
C GLY A 36 4.70 13.91 -19.71
N PRO A 37 5.55 14.29 -20.68
CA PRO A 37 6.40 13.33 -21.41
C PRO A 37 7.54 12.71 -20.60
N HIS A 38 7.76 13.18 -19.38
CA HIS A 38 8.95 12.87 -18.59
C HIS A 38 8.64 12.00 -17.37
N LEU A 39 7.37 11.68 -17.12
CA LEU A 39 6.95 10.87 -15.97
C LEU A 39 5.96 9.76 -16.39
N PRO A 40 5.96 8.62 -15.68
CA PRO A 40 5.00 7.54 -15.93
C PRO A 40 3.55 7.92 -15.61
N LEU A 41 2.60 7.10 -16.07
CA LEU A 41 1.17 7.34 -15.81
C LEU A 41 0.72 7.03 -14.38
N GLY A 42 1.50 6.25 -13.63
CA GLY A 42 1.12 5.74 -12.30
C GLY A 42 1.78 6.49 -11.15
N VAL A 43 2.30 7.69 -11.35
CA VAL A 43 3.06 8.43 -10.32
C VAL A 43 2.27 8.54 -9.01
N ASP A 44 1.00 8.88 -9.12
CA ASP A 44 0.10 9.05 -7.97
C ASP A 44 -0.14 7.75 -7.19
N HIS A 45 0.08 6.59 -7.79
CA HIS A 45 0.00 5.29 -7.13
C HIS A 45 1.34 4.85 -6.52
N MET A 46 2.46 5.33 -7.06
CA MET A 46 3.81 4.91 -6.66
C MET A 46 4.38 5.73 -5.48
N LEU A 47 3.82 6.91 -5.21
CA LEU A 47 4.21 7.83 -4.13
C LEU A 47 3.33 7.65 -2.88
#